data_AF-A0AAV2B995-F1
#
_entry.id   AF-A0AAV2B995-F1
#
_cell.length_a   1.000
_cell.length_b   1.000
_cell.length_c   1.000
_cell.angle_alpha   90.00
_cell.angle_beta   90.00
_cell.angle_gamma   90.00
#
_symmetry.space_group_name_H-M   'P 1'
#
loop_
_entity.id
_entity.type
_entity.pdbx_description
1 polymer ?
#
loop_
_entity_poly.entity_id
_entity_poly.type
_entity_poly.pdbx_seq_one_letter_code
_entity_poly.pdbx_strand_id
1 'polypeptide(L)'
;MDTDGEGWTVLQRRGNFNRSNDYFFKDWASYKTGFGDIEKDFWIGNDNIFALTNQRLYSILFDLKAVDGEKRHALYYSFWIDEESYKYTLHIKDYSGNAGDSMTGSHNNQKFSTKDQDSNPGASCARKHKGGWWYGACHLSNLNGLYLRGKHESYADGVNWYSWKGYHESLDTTEISGVARGGAGGARAPPKIFSCALTLHDIPVLFLCNSIKYF
;
A
#
# COMPACT_ATOMS: atom_id res chain seq x y z
N MET A 1 11.82 10.08 -11.41
CA MET A 1 12.33 10.94 -10.32
C MET A 1 11.89 12.33 -10.66
N ASP A 2 10.96 12.88 -9.86
CA ASP A 2 10.74 14.31 -9.61
C ASP A 2 9.50 14.42 -8.70
N THR A 3 9.68 13.92 -7.49
CA THR A 3 9.03 14.42 -6.29
C THR A 3 10.18 14.94 -5.43
N ASP A 4 10.46 16.23 -5.57
CA ASP A 4 11.43 16.95 -4.77
C ASP A 4 11.12 16.76 -3.27
N GLY A 5 12.00 16.09 -2.54
CA GLY A 5 11.92 15.99 -1.08
C GLY A 5 12.34 14.63 -0.54
N GLU A 6 13.60 14.55 -0.13
CA GLU A 6 14.24 13.45 0.59
C GLU A 6 13.27 12.69 1.53
N GLY A 7 13.06 11.38 1.28
CA GLY A 7 12.48 10.46 2.28
C GLY A 7 11.19 9.73 1.91
N TRP A 8 10.55 10.01 0.77
CA TRP A 8 9.37 9.24 0.33
C TRP A 8 9.78 7.85 -0.19
N THR A 9 9.13 6.82 0.35
CA THR A 9 9.28 5.43 -0.10
C THR A 9 8.05 5.02 -0.91
N VAL A 10 8.24 4.63 -2.17
CA VAL A 10 7.15 4.14 -3.02
C VAL A 10 6.71 2.76 -2.55
N LEU A 11 5.42 2.61 -2.25
CA LEU A 11 4.79 1.38 -1.78
C LEU A 11 4.02 0.65 -2.90
N GLN A 12 3.53 1.41 -3.88
CA GLN A 12 2.76 0.90 -5.01
C GLN A 12 2.97 1.79 -6.23
N ARG A 13 3.02 1.17 -7.41
CA ARG A 13 2.95 1.89 -8.69
C ARG A 13 2.07 1.15 -9.70
N ARG A 14 1.29 1.91 -10.46
CA ARG A 14 0.58 1.47 -11.68
C ARG A 14 0.94 2.37 -12.86
N GLY A 15 1.13 1.77 -14.03
CA GLY A 15 1.32 2.49 -15.28
C GLY A 15 1.36 1.57 -16.49
N ASN A 16 1.61 2.16 -17.66
CA ASN A 16 1.64 1.42 -18.91
C ASN A 16 3.01 0.74 -19.13
N PHE A 17 3.22 -0.41 -18.49
CA PHE A 17 4.45 -1.20 -18.60
C PHE A 17 4.26 -2.54 -19.32
N ASN A 18 3.28 -2.64 -20.22
CA ASN A 18 2.94 -3.84 -21.00
C ASN A 18 2.67 -5.10 -20.14
N ARG A 19 2.05 -4.93 -18.96
CA ARG A 19 1.55 -6.03 -18.13
C ARG A 19 0.12 -6.41 -18.55
N SER A 20 -0.33 -7.62 -18.18
CA SER A 20 -1.73 -7.99 -18.34
C SER A 20 -2.63 -7.09 -17.49
N ASN A 21 -3.85 -6.81 -17.96
CA ASN A 21 -4.77 -5.92 -17.25
C ASN A 21 -5.08 -6.42 -15.83
N ASP A 22 -5.08 -7.74 -15.62
CA ASP A 22 -5.34 -8.43 -14.37
C ASP A 22 -4.08 -8.71 -13.54
N TYR A 23 -2.94 -8.09 -13.86
CA TYR A 23 -1.66 -8.38 -13.19
C TYR A 23 -1.71 -8.22 -11.66
N PHE A 24 -2.53 -7.29 -11.16
CA PHE A 24 -2.75 -7.04 -9.73
C PHE A 24 -3.82 -7.95 -9.10
N PHE A 25 -4.50 -8.80 -9.87
CA PHE A 25 -5.50 -9.73 -9.34
C PHE A 25 -4.85 -10.97 -8.70
N LYS A 26 -4.04 -10.71 -7.67
CA LYS A 26 -3.21 -11.70 -6.97
C LYS A 26 -3.88 -12.19 -5.68
N ASP A 27 -3.29 -13.23 -5.12
CA ASP A 27 -3.72 -13.86 -3.87
C ASP A 27 -3.17 -13.16 -2.62
N TRP A 28 -3.63 -13.59 -1.45
CA TRP A 28 -3.16 -13.09 -0.15
C TRP A 28 -1.65 -13.18 0.01
N ALA A 29 -1.05 -14.32 -0.35
CA ALA A 29 0.38 -14.56 -0.21
C ALA A 29 1.20 -13.55 -1.01
N SER A 30 0.81 -13.27 -2.26
CA SER A 30 1.46 -12.26 -3.09
C SER A 30 1.35 -10.85 -2.49
N TYR A 31 0.16 -10.46 -2.01
CA TYR A 31 -0.03 -9.15 -1.38
C TYR A 31 0.70 -9.01 -0.05
N LYS A 32 0.88 -10.11 0.69
CA LYS A 32 1.67 -10.17 1.92
C LYS A 32 3.15 -9.90 1.66
N THR A 33 3.78 -10.64 0.75
CA THR A 33 5.23 -10.56 0.51
C THR A 33 5.63 -9.45 -0.48
N GLY A 34 4.69 -9.00 -1.30
CA GLY A 34 4.96 -8.06 -2.40
C GLY A 34 5.22 -8.78 -3.72
N PHE A 35 5.11 -8.01 -4.81
CA PHE A 35 5.27 -8.49 -6.18
C PHE A 35 5.56 -7.35 -7.14
N GLY A 36 6.10 -7.68 -8.31
CA GLY A 36 6.37 -6.71 -9.37
C GLY A 36 7.83 -6.29 -9.43
N ASP A 37 8.04 -5.13 -10.06
CA ASP A 37 9.35 -4.57 -10.34
C ASP A 37 9.33 -3.11 -9.91
N ILE A 38 10.28 -2.71 -9.06
CA ILE A 38 10.33 -1.37 -8.43
C ILE A 38 10.51 -0.25 -9.46
N GLU A 39 10.91 -0.57 -10.69
CA GLU A 39 11.01 0.37 -11.81
C GLU A 39 9.72 0.43 -12.66
N LYS A 40 8.75 -0.47 -12.42
CA LYS A 40 7.50 -0.62 -13.18
C LYS A 40 6.30 -0.72 -12.23
N ASP A 41 5.30 -1.54 -12.54
CA ASP A 41 4.22 -1.85 -11.62
C ASP A 41 4.67 -2.81 -10.51
N PHE A 42 4.39 -2.42 -9.27
CA PHE A 42 4.67 -3.26 -8.11
C PHE A 42 3.76 -2.94 -6.91
N TRP A 43 3.74 -3.87 -5.98
CA TRP A 43 3.25 -3.72 -4.62
C TRP A 43 4.36 -4.16 -3.67
N ILE A 44 4.74 -3.31 -2.71
CA ILE A 44 5.88 -3.58 -1.83
C ILE A 44 5.64 -4.74 -0.85
N GLY A 45 4.38 -5.10 -0.59
CA GLY A 45 4.00 -6.18 0.35
C GLY A 45 3.47 -5.64 1.67
N ASN A 46 2.39 -6.24 2.16
CA ASN A 46 1.73 -5.80 3.39
C ASN A 46 2.62 -5.97 4.63
N ASP A 47 3.47 -6.99 4.68
CA ASP A 47 4.42 -7.14 5.79
C ASP A 47 5.41 -5.97 5.84
N ASN A 48 5.85 -5.48 4.67
CA ASN A 48 6.74 -4.33 4.57
C ASN A 48 6.02 -3.02 4.91
N ILE A 49 4.77 -2.84 4.47
CA ILE A 49 3.97 -1.65 4.83
C ILE A 49 3.72 -1.61 6.34
N PHE A 50 3.36 -2.73 6.96
CA PHE A 50 3.19 -2.85 8.41
C PHE A 50 4.49 -2.45 9.12
N ALA A 51 5.61 -3.06 8.72
CA ALA A 51 6.91 -2.79 9.32
C ALA A 51 7.33 -1.32 9.21
N LEU A 52 7.09 -0.66 8.07
CA LEU A 52 7.42 0.75 7.87
C LEU A 52 6.53 1.67 8.72
N THR A 53 5.21 1.47 8.66
CA THR A 53 4.23 2.40 9.21
C THR A 53 4.04 2.32 10.72
N ASN A 54 4.48 1.22 11.35
CA ASN A 54 4.39 1.05 12.81
C ASN A 54 5.67 1.46 13.56
N GLN A 55 6.73 1.86 12.86
CA GLN A 55 7.96 2.36 13.49
C GLN A 55 7.81 3.80 14.01
N ARG A 56 7.06 4.64 13.28
CA ARG A 56 6.85 6.07 13.54
C ARG A 56 5.53 6.50 12.91
N LEU A 57 5.06 7.70 13.23
CA LEU A 57 3.95 8.29 12.49
C LEU A 57 4.31 8.41 11.01
N TYR A 58 3.45 7.90 10.13
CA TYR A 58 3.65 7.92 8.69
C TYR A 58 2.56 8.77 8.01
N SER A 59 2.98 9.56 7.02
CA SER A 59 2.09 10.16 6.04
C SER A 59 2.08 9.31 4.77
N ILE A 60 0.95 9.27 4.07
CA ILE A 60 0.82 8.57 2.79
C ILE A 60 0.30 9.54 1.73
N LEU A 61 0.94 9.54 0.56
CA LEU A 61 0.60 10.35 -0.60
C LEU A 61 0.17 9.42 -1.74
N PHE A 62 -0.98 9.72 -2.32
CA PHE A 62 -1.50 9.10 -3.53
C PHE A 62 -1.36 10.10 -4.67
N ASP A 63 -0.42 9.86 -5.58
CA ASP A 63 -0.26 10.64 -6.81
C ASP A 63 -1.00 9.94 -7.95
N LEU A 64 -1.93 10.67 -8.57
CA LEU A 64 -2.90 10.13 -9.52
C LEU A 64 -2.84 10.91 -10.82
N LYS A 65 -2.88 10.20 -11.96
CA LYS A 65 -2.89 10.81 -13.29
C LYS A 65 -3.92 10.12 -14.18
N ALA A 66 -4.76 10.92 -14.83
CA ALA A 66 -5.74 10.45 -15.80
C ALA A 66 -5.11 10.35 -17.21
N VAL A 67 -5.85 9.73 -18.13
CA VAL A 67 -5.37 9.51 -19.51
C VAL A 67 -5.25 10.84 -20.28
N ASP A 68 -6.07 11.84 -19.95
CA ASP A 68 -6.01 13.20 -20.48
C ASP A 68 -4.80 14.01 -19.98
N GLY A 69 -4.01 13.45 -19.06
CA GLY A 69 -2.83 14.09 -18.47
C GLY A 69 -3.11 14.92 -17.21
N GLU A 70 -4.37 15.10 -16.80
CA GLU A 70 -4.71 15.76 -15.54
C GLU A 70 -4.10 14.97 -14.37
N LYS A 71 -3.46 15.68 -13.43
CA LYS A 71 -2.85 15.11 -12.22
C LYS A 71 -3.56 15.62 -10.97
N ARG A 72 -3.79 14.73 -10.02
CA ARG A 72 -4.31 15.05 -8.70
C ARG A 72 -3.59 14.24 -7.62
N HIS A 73 -3.70 14.70 -6.39
CA HIS A 73 -3.15 13.99 -5.25
C HIS A 73 -4.11 13.94 -4.07
N ALA A 74 -3.91 12.93 -3.23
CA ALA A 74 -4.53 12.79 -1.92
C ALA A 74 -3.44 12.48 -0.89
N LEU A 75 -3.28 13.35 0.09
CA LEU A 75 -2.36 13.20 1.21
C LEU A 75 -3.17 12.88 2.47
N TYR A 76 -2.69 11.92 3.26
CA TYR A 76 -3.22 11.63 4.59
C TYR A 76 -2.07 11.70 5.59
N TYR A 77 -2.21 12.53 6.63
CA TYR A 77 -1.12 12.77 7.58
C TYR A 77 -0.92 11.65 8.61
N SER A 78 -1.87 10.73 8.72
CA SER A 78 -1.72 9.57 9.57
C SER A 78 -2.18 8.32 8.82
N PHE A 79 -1.25 7.41 8.61
CA PHE A 79 -1.46 6.15 7.93
C PHE A 79 -0.66 5.03 8.61
N TRP A 80 -1.35 3.95 8.95
CA TRP A 80 -0.72 2.67 9.30
C TRP A 80 -1.67 1.52 9.02
N ILE A 81 -1.13 0.32 9.03
CA ILE A 81 -1.92 -0.91 9.00
C ILE A 81 -1.57 -1.77 10.21
N ASP A 82 -2.50 -2.60 10.65
CA ASP A 82 -2.22 -3.59 11.68
C ASP A 82 -1.43 -4.78 11.13
N GLU A 83 -1.00 -5.69 12.00
CA GLU A 83 -0.31 -6.91 11.60
C GLU A 83 -1.25 -7.93 10.92
N GLU A 84 -0.69 -9.04 10.44
CA GLU A 84 -1.46 -10.06 9.71
C GLU A 84 -2.55 -10.73 10.56
N SER A 85 -2.35 -10.89 11.88
CA SER A 85 -3.34 -11.47 12.80
C SER A 85 -4.64 -10.65 12.82
N TYR A 86 -4.53 -9.33 12.62
CA TYR A 86 -5.60 -8.35 12.46
C TYR A 86 -5.89 -8.04 10.98
N LYS A 87 -5.43 -8.89 10.06
CA LYS A 87 -5.72 -8.84 8.61
C LYS A 87 -5.32 -7.51 7.96
N TYR A 88 -4.21 -6.93 8.40
CA TYR A 88 -3.69 -5.67 7.85
C TYR A 88 -4.73 -4.55 7.86
N THR A 89 -5.52 -4.44 8.93
CA THR A 89 -6.60 -3.44 9.03
C THR A 89 -6.04 -2.03 8.84
N LEU A 90 -6.70 -1.25 7.97
CA LEU A 90 -6.25 0.10 7.61
C LEU A 90 -6.66 1.13 8.65
N HIS A 91 -5.73 2.02 8.99
CA HIS A 91 -6.00 3.23 9.73
C HIS A 91 -5.51 4.43 8.92
N ILE A 92 -6.43 5.28 8.49
CA ILE A 92 -6.15 6.43 7.64
C ILE A 92 -7.01 7.63 8.04
N LYS A 93 -6.40 8.81 8.20
CA LYS A 93 -7.09 10.04 8.61
C LYS A 93 -6.33 11.29 8.17
N ASP A 94 -6.90 12.46 8.47
CA ASP A 94 -6.31 13.77 8.25
C ASP A 94 -6.05 14.03 6.76
N TYR A 95 -7.11 13.92 5.94
CA TYR A 95 -7.06 14.12 4.50
C TYR A 95 -6.71 15.57 4.11
N SER A 96 -5.88 15.71 3.08
CA SER A 96 -5.63 16.95 2.34
C SER A 96 -5.35 16.63 0.86
N GLY A 97 -5.62 17.57 -0.04
CA GLY A 97 -5.32 17.40 -1.47
C GLY A 97 -6.49 17.82 -2.36
N ASN A 98 -6.38 17.50 -3.65
CA ASN A 98 -7.33 17.95 -4.67
C ASN A 98 -8.03 16.81 -5.43
N ALA A 99 -7.69 15.54 -5.13
CA ALA A 99 -8.36 14.37 -5.72
C ALA A 99 -9.76 14.07 -5.14
N GLY A 100 -10.16 14.76 -4.07
CA GLY A 100 -11.26 14.35 -3.19
C GLY A 100 -10.90 13.11 -2.35
N ASP A 101 -11.59 12.93 -1.23
CA ASP A 101 -11.34 11.82 -0.30
C ASP A 101 -12.13 10.56 -0.72
N SER A 102 -11.42 9.59 -1.31
CA SER A 102 -11.96 8.26 -1.65
C SER A 102 -11.38 7.14 -0.77
N MET A 103 -10.76 7.48 0.37
CA MET A 103 -10.23 6.48 1.32
C MET A 103 -11.01 6.49 2.63
N THR A 104 -11.11 7.62 3.32
CA THR A 104 -11.53 7.67 4.73
C THR A 104 -12.93 7.08 4.93
N GLY A 105 -13.89 7.45 4.09
CA GLY A 105 -15.29 7.08 4.27
C GLY A 105 -15.62 5.60 4.00
N SER A 106 -14.82 4.90 3.19
CA SER A 106 -15.11 3.52 2.78
C SER A 106 -14.05 2.50 3.16
N HIS A 107 -12.83 2.92 3.45
CA HIS A 107 -11.67 2.04 3.62
C HIS A 107 -11.08 2.09 5.03
N ASN A 108 -11.28 3.19 5.77
CA ASN A 108 -10.77 3.29 7.13
C ASN A 108 -11.40 2.22 8.04
N ASN A 109 -10.58 1.63 8.91
CA ASN A 109 -10.91 0.49 9.77
C ASN A 109 -11.37 -0.78 9.03
N GLN A 110 -11.13 -0.89 7.72
CA GLN A 110 -11.44 -2.11 6.97
C GLN A 110 -10.24 -3.04 6.93
N LYS A 111 -10.52 -4.34 6.96
CA LYS A 111 -9.51 -5.40 6.79
C LYS A 111 -9.10 -5.49 5.32
N PHE A 112 -7.85 -5.85 5.08
CA PHE A 112 -7.40 -6.15 3.73
C PHE A 112 -8.10 -7.41 3.23
N SER A 113 -8.42 -7.45 1.93
CA SER A 113 -9.09 -8.58 1.30
C SER A 113 -8.50 -8.84 -0.08
N THR A 114 -8.47 -10.10 -0.48
CA THR A 114 -7.96 -10.61 -1.77
C THR A 114 -8.91 -11.67 -2.32
N LYS A 115 -8.64 -12.20 -3.52
CA LYS A 115 -9.56 -13.14 -4.19
C LYS A 115 -9.78 -14.47 -3.44
N ASP A 116 -8.81 -14.87 -2.64
CA ASP A 116 -8.76 -16.12 -1.88
C ASP A 116 -8.97 -15.91 -0.37
N GLN A 117 -8.83 -14.68 0.12
CA GLN A 117 -9.11 -14.34 1.51
C GLN A 117 -9.98 -13.09 1.60
N ASP A 118 -11.27 -13.32 1.84
CA ASP A 118 -12.28 -12.29 1.96
C ASP A 118 -12.54 -11.97 3.43
N SER A 119 -12.48 -10.69 3.78
CA SER A 119 -12.75 -10.25 5.15
C SER A 119 -14.20 -9.80 5.37
N ASN A 120 -15.02 -9.68 4.31
CA ASN A 120 -16.43 -9.30 4.38
C ASN A 120 -17.37 -10.47 4.03
N PRO A 121 -18.10 -11.04 5.00
CA PRO A 121 -19.07 -12.08 4.74
C PRO A 121 -20.26 -11.53 3.93
N GLY A 122 -20.43 -11.97 2.68
CA GLY A 122 -21.64 -11.71 1.88
C GLY A 122 -21.47 -10.89 0.60
N ALA A 123 -20.33 -10.22 0.41
CA ALA A 123 -20.01 -9.51 -0.82
C ALA A 123 -18.53 -9.71 -1.15
N SER A 124 -18.22 -10.53 -2.17
CA SER A 124 -16.84 -10.77 -2.54
C SER A 124 -16.23 -9.62 -3.35
N CYS A 125 -15.95 -8.52 -2.65
CA CYS A 125 -15.49 -7.27 -3.23
C CYS A 125 -14.19 -7.45 -4.01
N ALA A 126 -13.23 -8.21 -3.47
CA ALA A 126 -11.96 -8.49 -4.15
C ALA A 126 -12.18 -9.25 -5.47
N ARG A 127 -13.08 -10.25 -5.49
CA ARG A 127 -13.42 -10.99 -6.73
C ARG A 127 -14.20 -10.13 -7.72
N LYS A 128 -15.10 -9.27 -7.23
CA LYS A 128 -15.90 -8.38 -8.08
C LYS A 128 -15.04 -7.30 -8.73
N HIS A 129 -14.19 -6.63 -7.95
CA HIS A 129 -13.40 -5.46 -8.34
C HIS A 129 -11.92 -5.77 -8.66
N LYS A 130 -11.57 -7.06 -8.70
CA LYS A 130 -10.37 -7.61 -9.34
C LYS A 130 -9.05 -7.08 -8.75
N GLY A 131 -8.98 -6.89 -7.45
CA GLY A 131 -7.78 -6.43 -6.76
C GLY A 131 -7.72 -6.88 -5.30
N GLY A 132 -6.57 -6.63 -4.68
CA GLY A 132 -6.40 -6.66 -3.22
C GLY A 132 -6.49 -5.25 -2.64
N TRP A 133 -7.41 -5.03 -1.70
CA TRP A 133 -7.64 -3.72 -1.09
C TRP A 133 -8.34 -3.82 0.27
N TRP A 134 -8.41 -2.70 0.99
CA TRP A 134 -9.20 -2.54 2.21
C TRP A 134 -10.68 -2.28 1.87
N TYR A 135 -11.39 -3.30 1.38
CA TYR A 135 -12.77 -3.14 0.92
C TYR A 135 -13.75 -2.96 2.09
N GLY A 136 -14.62 -1.93 2.00
CA GLY A 136 -15.79 -1.72 2.86
C GLY A 136 -17.03 -2.38 2.25
N ALA A 137 -17.88 -1.63 1.54
CA ALA A 137 -19.06 -2.18 0.87
C ALA A 137 -19.36 -1.49 -0.48
N CYS A 138 -18.54 -1.61 -1.53
CA CYS A 138 -17.24 -2.28 -1.57
C CYS A 138 -16.07 -1.28 -1.52
N HIS A 139 -16.11 -0.21 -2.30
CA HIS A 139 -15.03 0.79 -2.33
C HIS A 139 -15.48 2.14 -2.87
N LEU A 140 -14.71 3.18 -2.54
CA LEU A 140 -14.64 4.44 -3.29
C LEU A 140 -13.30 4.56 -4.06
N SER A 141 -12.31 3.74 -3.74
CA SER A 141 -11.04 3.65 -4.46
C SER A 141 -10.63 2.20 -4.71
N ASN A 142 -10.03 1.93 -5.87
CA ASN A 142 -9.58 0.59 -6.25
C ASN A 142 -8.30 0.66 -7.07
N LEU A 143 -7.23 1.25 -6.51
CA LEU A 143 -5.97 1.46 -7.23
C LEU A 143 -5.26 0.16 -7.63
N ASN A 144 -5.69 -0.96 -7.06
CA ASN A 144 -5.21 -2.31 -7.34
C ASN A 144 -6.13 -3.11 -8.28
N GLY A 145 -7.14 -2.48 -8.89
CA GLY A 145 -8.03 -3.11 -9.88
C GLY A 145 -7.38 -3.39 -11.22
N LEU A 146 -8.21 -3.77 -12.19
CA LEU A 146 -7.81 -4.01 -13.58
C LEU A 146 -7.22 -2.73 -14.19
N TYR A 147 -6.13 -2.89 -14.94
CA TYR A 147 -5.54 -1.78 -15.68
C TYR A 147 -6.28 -1.57 -17.02
N LEU A 148 -7.47 -0.96 -16.95
CA LEU A 148 -8.34 -0.75 -18.13
C LEU A 148 -8.02 0.52 -18.91
N ARG A 149 -7.30 1.45 -18.27
CA ARG A 149 -6.78 2.72 -18.83
C ARG A 149 -7.83 3.54 -19.63
N GLY A 150 -8.44 4.50 -18.95
CA GLY A 150 -9.46 5.39 -19.50
C GLY A 150 -10.87 4.85 -19.26
N LYS A 151 -11.82 5.30 -20.07
CA LYS A 151 -13.24 4.95 -19.91
C LYS A 151 -13.49 3.48 -20.20
N HIS A 152 -14.35 2.84 -19.40
CA HIS A 152 -14.71 1.43 -19.54
C HIS A 152 -16.18 1.18 -19.16
N GLU A 153 -16.81 0.18 -19.79
CA GLU A 153 -18.22 -0.17 -19.57
C GLU A 153 -18.45 -0.93 -18.26
N SER A 154 -17.46 -1.71 -17.82
CA SER A 154 -17.52 -2.49 -16.59
C SER A 154 -17.64 -1.59 -15.36
N TYR A 155 -18.31 -2.08 -14.31
CA TYR A 155 -18.57 -1.30 -13.12
C TYR A 155 -17.44 -1.42 -12.09
N ALA A 156 -16.69 -0.34 -11.90
CA ALA A 156 -15.81 -0.11 -10.75
C ALA A 156 -14.72 -1.18 -10.54
N ASP A 157 -14.29 -1.89 -11.57
CA ASP A 157 -13.27 -2.94 -11.51
C ASP A 157 -11.91 -2.50 -12.07
N GLY A 158 -11.79 -1.22 -12.48
CA GLY A 158 -10.56 -0.61 -12.95
C GLY A 158 -9.70 -0.01 -11.84
N VAL A 159 -8.66 0.74 -12.24
CA VAL A 159 -7.86 1.60 -11.34
C VAL A 159 -8.65 2.87 -11.04
N ASN A 160 -9.60 2.80 -10.11
CA ASN A 160 -10.58 3.89 -9.90
C ASN A 160 -10.28 4.75 -8.66
N TRP A 161 -10.64 6.03 -8.76
CA TRP A 161 -10.72 7.00 -7.65
C TRP A 161 -12.03 7.79 -7.78
N TYR A 162 -13.04 7.39 -6.99
CA TYR A 162 -14.44 7.78 -7.20
C TYR A 162 -14.67 9.29 -7.16
N SER A 163 -14.11 9.97 -6.15
CA SER A 163 -14.31 11.41 -5.95
C SER A 163 -13.76 12.29 -7.08
N TRP A 164 -12.97 11.72 -8.00
CA TRP A 164 -12.43 12.44 -9.15
C TRP A 164 -13.00 11.96 -10.50
N LYS A 165 -12.81 10.69 -10.86
CA LYS A 165 -13.20 10.15 -12.17
C LYS A 165 -14.34 9.11 -12.09
N GLY A 166 -14.95 8.93 -10.91
CA GLY A 166 -16.06 8.00 -10.72
C GLY A 166 -15.65 6.52 -10.88
N TYR A 167 -16.62 5.69 -11.28
CA TYR A 167 -16.45 4.23 -11.37
C TYR A 167 -16.19 3.67 -12.78
N HIS A 168 -16.31 4.50 -13.81
CA HIS A 168 -16.26 4.08 -15.22
C HIS A 168 -15.03 4.63 -15.96
N GLU A 169 -14.05 5.12 -15.21
CA GLU A 169 -12.79 5.60 -15.77
C GLU A 169 -11.62 5.13 -14.90
N SER A 170 -10.73 4.35 -15.51
CA SER A 170 -9.50 3.83 -14.92
C SER A 170 -8.36 4.81 -15.16
N LEU A 171 -7.62 5.14 -14.10
CA LEU A 171 -6.47 6.05 -14.18
C LEU A 171 -5.34 5.49 -15.05
N ASP A 172 -4.51 6.38 -15.58
CA ASP A 172 -3.34 6.05 -16.42
C ASP A 172 -2.13 5.70 -15.55
N THR A 173 -1.81 6.52 -14.55
CA THR A 173 -0.73 6.19 -13.61
C THR A 173 -1.13 6.52 -12.19
N THR A 174 -0.70 5.67 -11.26
CA THR A 174 -0.86 5.89 -9.82
C THR A 174 0.43 5.55 -9.10
N GLU A 175 0.79 6.34 -8.11
CA GLU A 175 1.88 6.03 -7.19
C GLU A 175 1.39 6.24 -5.76
N ILE A 176 1.69 5.29 -4.88
CA ILE A 176 1.43 5.41 -3.45
C ILE A 176 2.78 5.49 -2.77
N SER A 177 3.05 6.58 -2.06
CA SER A 177 4.33 6.84 -1.41
C SER A 177 4.12 7.17 0.06
N GLY A 178 4.96 6.62 0.93
CA GLY A 178 4.91 6.85 2.38
C GLY A 178 6.17 7.55 2.89
N VAL A 179 6.03 8.42 3.87
CA VAL A 179 7.16 9.08 4.55
C VAL A 179 6.95 9.10 6.05
N ALA A 180 8.02 8.80 6.80
CA ALA A 180 8.03 8.96 8.25
C ALA A 180 7.99 10.45 8.60
N ARG A 181 7.07 10.83 9.49
CA ARG A 181 6.98 12.21 9.97
C ARG A 181 8.10 12.47 10.96
N GLY A 182 8.85 13.55 10.73
CA GLY A 182 9.79 14.08 11.70
C GLY A 182 9.04 14.49 12.97
N GLY A 183 9.33 13.84 14.09
CA GLY A 183 8.76 14.23 15.37
C GLY A 183 9.23 15.64 15.73
N ALA A 184 8.30 16.53 16.06
CA ALA A 184 8.64 17.68 16.87
C ALA A 184 9.11 17.16 18.24
N GLY A 185 10.42 17.09 18.44
CA GLY A 185 11.06 16.85 19.73
C GLY A 185 11.18 15.38 20.16
N GLY A 186 12.43 14.92 20.26
CA GLY A 186 12.80 13.69 20.99
C GLY A 186 13.38 12.62 20.08
N ALA A 187 14.70 12.66 19.90
CA ALA A 187 15.46 11.53 19.37
C ALA A 187 15.15 10.27 20.20
N ARG A 188 14.39 9.32 19.65
CA ARG A 188 14.37 7.95 20.12
C ARG A 188 15.33 7.14 19.28
N ALA A 189 16.20 6.43 19.99
CA ALA A 189 17.26 5.60 19.44
C ALA A 189 16.73 4.64 18.35
N PRO A 190 17.54 4.34 17.32
CA PRO A 190 17.17 3.38 16.29
C PRO A 190 16.92 2.00 16.90
N PRO A 191 15.96 1.22 16.35
CA PRO A 191 15.76 -0.16 16.76
C PRO A 191 17.03 -0.97 16.45
N LYS A 192 17.48 -1.77 17.41
CA LYS A 192 18.59 -2.70 17.22
C LYS A 192 18.15 -3.78 16.23
N ILE A 193 18.67 -3.72 15.00
CA ILE A 193 18.57 -4.81 14.04
C ILE A 193 19.50 -5.92 14.53
N PHE A 194 18.94 -7.04 14.98
CA PHE A 194 19.71 -8.26 15.21
C PHE A 194 19.99 -8.91 13.85
N SER A 195 21.23 -8.78 13.37
CA SER A 195 21.73 -9.59 12.27
C SER A 195 22.19 -10.93 12.84
N CYS A 196 21.39 -11.99 12.68
CA CYS A 196 21.86 -13.36 12.87
C CYS A 196 22.45 -13.84 11.54
N ALA A 197 23.76 -13.76 11.40
CA ALA A 197 24.47 -14.46 10.34
C ALA A 197 24.48 -15.96 10.66
N LEU A 198 23.79 -16.76 9.86
CA LEU A 198 23.98 -18.21 9.81
C LEU A 198 25.28 -18.49 9.06
N THR A 199 26.34 -18.89 9.78
CA THR A 199 27.42 -19.66 9.18
C THR A 199 27.19 -21.13 9.50
N LEU A 200 26.85 -21.89 8.45
CA LEU A 200 26.98 -23.35 8.45
C LEU A 200 28.44 -23.69 8.73
N HIS A 201 28.70 -24.47 9.79
CA HIS A 201 29.57 -25.67 9.87
C HIS A 201 29.76 -26.03 11.36
N ASP A 202 29.23 -27.20 11.72
CA ASP A 202 29.66 -28.17 12.75
C ASP A 202 30.04 -27.72 14.20
N ILE A 203 29.29 -28.32 15.16
CA ILE A 203 29.59 -28.66 16.58
C ILE A 203 29.21 -27.62 17.68
N PRO A 204 28.72 -28.06 18.88
CA PRO A 204 27.81 -27.29 19.72
C PRO A 204 28.48 -26.64 20.93
N VAL A 205 28.37 -25.32 21.12
CA VAL A 205 28.69 -24.67 22.41
C VAL A 205 27.87 -23.38 22.62
N LEU A 206 27.20 -23.35 23.79
CA LEU A 206 26.57 -22.24 24.53
C LEU A 206 26.32 -20.88 23.83
N PHE A 207 25.05 -20.48 23.83
CA PHE A 207 24.62 -19.09 23.67
C PHE A 207 25.20 -18.18 24.77
N LEU A 208 26.09 -17.27 24.39
CA LEU A 208 26.35 -16.04 25.13
C LEU A 208 26.08 -14.85 24.21
N CYS A 209 24.92 -14.21 24.39
CA CYS A 209 24.59 -12.95 23.74
C CYS A 209 25.21 -11.81 24.56
N ASN A 210 26.39 -11.33 24.16
CA ASN A 210 27.00 -10.15 24.80
C ASN A 210 26.48 -8.87 24.14
N SER A 211 25.97 -7.95 24.97
CA SER A 211 25.59 -6.60 24.56
C SER A 211 26.84 -5.77 24.26
N ILE A 212 27.01 -5.35 23.01
CA ILE A 212 28.04 -4.36 22.67
C ILE A 212 27.47 -2.97 22.94
N LYS A 213 28.06 -2.26 23.92
CA LYS A 213 27.91 -0.81 24.11
C LYS A 213 28.97 -0.13 23.24
N TYR A 214 28.56 0.70 22.29
CA TYR A 214 29.43 1.75 21.75
C TYR A 214 28.90 3.10 22.24
N PHE A 215 29.85 3.96 22.64
CA PHE A 215 29.65 5.33 23.12
C PHE A 215 28.98 6.21 22.06
#